data_AF-A0A329VYT9-F1
#
_entry.id   AF-A0A329VYT9-F1
#
_cell.length_a   1.000
_cell.length_b   1.000
_cell.length_c   1.000
_cell.angle_alpha   90.00
_cell.angle_beta   90.00
_cell.angle_gamma   90.00
#
_symmetry.space_group_name_H-M   'P 1'
#
loop_
_entity.id
_entity.type
_entity.pdbx_description
1 polymer ?
#
loop_
_entity_poly.entity_id
_entity_poly.type
_entity_poly.pdbx_seq_one_letter_code
_entity_poly.pdbx_strand_id
1 'polypeptide(L)'
;MPNVIYKENDFLKYHLLTNEKIKEAPRISKNYFFGYYPNDESSPIYSSIYSCDLIDMENSYNRIVDYIKSTGYIVNNDAIWYMKGSETIYDDSFILSKSSIVGDKKKDHCLELTFAENVK
;
A
#
# COMPACT_ATOMS: atom_id res chain seq x y z
N MET A 1 -0.95 3.20 -18.36
CA MET A 1 -1.40 1.77 -18.38
C MET A 1 -2.55 1.62 -17.38
N PRO A 2 -3.47 0.66 -17.53
CA PRO A 2 -4.51 0.45 -16.51
C PRO A 2 -3.92 -0.14 -15.23
N ASN A 3 -4.56 0.12 -14.10
CA ASN A 3 -4.20 -0.45 -12.80
C ASN A 3 -4.26 -1.97 -12.85
N VAL A 4 -3.28 -2.65 -12.25
CA VAL A 4 -3.20 -4.12 -12.29
C VAL A 4 -3.30 -4.66 -10.87
N ILE A 5 -4.29 -5.52 -10.64
CA ILE A 5 -4.41 -6.32 -9.41
C ILE A 5 -3.90 -7.73 -9.69
N TYR A 6 -3.09 -8.27 -8.78
CA TYR A 6 -2.46 -9.58 -8.91
C TYR A 6 -2.19 -10.20 -7.53
N LYS A 7 -1.75 -11.46 -7.53
CA LYS A 7 -1.39 -12.22 -6.32
C LYS A 7 0.11 -12.50 -6.27
N GLU A 8 0.61 -12.90 -5.10
CA GLU A 8 2.02 -13.27 -4.92
C GLU A 8 2.46 -14.40 -5.87
N ASN A 9 1.56 -15.34 -6.17
CA ASN A 9 1.83 -16.45 -7.08
C ASN A 9 1.82 -16.06 -8.58
N ASP A 10 1.43 -14.83 -8.93
CA ASP A 10 1.64 -14.26 -10.25
C ASP A 10 3.11 -13.81 -10.38
N PHE A 11 4.03 -14.79 -10.41
CA PHE A 11 5.47 -14.61 -10.19
C PHE A 11 6.07 -13.39 -10.89
N LEU A 12 5.85 -13.24 -12.21
CA LEU A 12 6.41 -12.11 -12.98
C LEU A 12 5.85 -10.77 -12.51
N LYS A 13 4.54 -10.67 -12.28
CA LYS A 13 3.91 -9.42 -11.83
C LYS A 13 4.39 -9.05 -10.44
N TYR A 14 4.44 -10.01 -9.53
CA TYR A 14 4.90 -9.79 -8.16
C TYR A 14 6.37 -9.32 -8.12
N HIS A 15 7.27 -9.97 -8.85
CA HIS A 15 8.68 -9.61 -8.80
C HIS A 15 8.98 -8.29 -9.53
N LEU A 16 8.29 -8.00 -10.65
CA LEU A 16 8.55 -6.82 -11.47
C LEU A 16 7.77 -5.57 -11.06
N LEU A 17 6.57 -5.71 -10.49
CA LEU A 17 5.65 -4.59 -10.26
C LEU A 17 5.46 -4.24 -8.78
N THR A 18 5.87 -5.10 -7.85
CA THR A 18 5.74 -4.81 -6.42
C THR A 18 7.00 -4.13 -5.90
N ASN A 19 6.84 -2.92 -5.36
CA ASN A 19 7.92 -2.19 -4.69
C ASN A 19 8.42 -2.97 -3.47
N GLU A 20 9.71 -2.92 -3.16
CA GLU A 20 10.34 -3.67 -2.07
C GLU A 20 9.67 -3.42 -0.71
N LYS A 21 9.28 -2.18 -0.41
CA LYS A 21 8.56 -1.84 0.84
C LYS A 21 7.21 -2.55 0.93
N ILE A 22 6.52 -2.73 -0.20
CA ILE A 22 5.26 -3.48 -0.22
C ILE A 22 5.51 -4.99 -0.13
N LYS A 23 6.61 -5.48 -0.73
CA LYS A 23 7.03 -6.89 -0.57
C LYS A 23 7.32 -7.20 0.91
N GLU A 24 7.95 -6.30 1.64
CA GLU A 24 8.32 -6.43 3.06
C GLU A 24 7.17 -6.19 4.05
N ALA A 25 6.07 -5.56 3.61
CA ALA A 25 4.93 -5.26 4.46
C ALA A 25 4.35 -6.52 5.13
N PRO A 26 3.87 -6.44 6.39
CA PRO A 26 3.36 -7.61 7.11
C PRO A 26 2.12 -8.20 6.43
N ARG A 27 2.10 -9.53 6.25
CA ARG A 27 0.92 -10.25 5.76
C ARG A 27 -0.07 -10.46 6.91
N ILE A 28 -0.90 -9.45 7.15
CA ILE A 28 -1.88 -9.42 8.26
C ILE A 28 -3.17 -10.21 7.94
N SER A 29 -3.34 -10.65 6.70
CA SER A 29 -4.49 -11.44 6.22
C SER A 29 -4.00 -12.60 5.36
N LYS A 30 -4.79 -13.68 5.27
CA LYS A 30 -4.61 -14.75 4.26
C LYS A 30 -5.21 -14.37 2.90
N ASN A 31 -6.18 -13.48 2.87
CA ASN A 31 -6.81 -12.97 1.66
C ASN A 31 -6.22 -11.62 1.30
N TYR A 32 -5.02 -11.64 0.71
CA TYR A 32 -4.32 -10.45 0.28
C TYR A 32 -4.02 -10.44 -1.21
N PHE A 33 -3.86 -9.25 -1.75
CA PHE A 33 -3.61 -8.98 -3.17
C PHE A 33 -2.66 -7.79 -3.30
N PHE A 34 -2.00 -7.68 -4.45
CA PHE A 34 -1.15 -6.55 -4.76
C PHE A 34 -1.79 -5.68 -5.85
N GLY A 35 -1.51 -4.39 -5.75
CA GLY A 35 -1.86 -3.39 -6.76
C GLY A 35 -0.60 -2.76 -7.35
N TYR A 36 -0.66 -2.46 -8.64
CA TYR A 36 0.31 -1.62 -9.32
C TYR A 36 -0.43 -0.57 -10.15
N TYR A 37 -0.09 0.69 -9.90
CA TYR A 37 -0.66 1.85 -10.56
C TYR A 37 0.46 2.55 -11.33
N PRO A 38 0.51 2.35 -12.65
CA PRO A 38 1.56 2.91 -13.50
C PRO A 38 1.41 4.44 -13.65
N ASN A 39 2.54 5.11 -13.81
CA ASN A 39 2.65 6.56 -13.98
C ASN A 39 2.33 7.01 -15.43
N ASP A 40 1.88 8.26 -15.57
CA ASP A 40 1.77 9.03 -16.82
C ASP A 40 2.86 10.13 -16.95
N GLU A 41 3.98 9.98 -16.22
CA GLU A 41 5.13 10.88 -16.07
C GLU A 41 4.93 12.07 -15.11
N SER A 42 3.73 12.30 -14.57
CA SER A 42 3.44 13.46 -13.68
C SER A 42 3.10 13.11 -12.22
N SER A 43 2.98 11.82 -11.89
CA SER A 43 2.53 11.33 -10.58
C SER A 43 3.44 10.20 -10.04
N PRO A 44 3.43 9.89 -8.74
CA PRO A 44 4.17 8.75 -8.19
C PRO A 44 3.79 7.42 -8.86
N ILE A 45 4.73 6.46 -8.90
CA ILE A 45 4.38 5.06 -9.14
C ILE A 45 3.83 4.50 -7.83
N TYR A 46 2.62 3.92 -7.87
CA TYR A 46 2.06 3.31 -6.66
C TYR A 46 2.15 1.80 -6.70
N SER A 47 2.63 1.24 -5.61
CA SER A 47 2.56 -0.18 -5.30
C SER A 47 1.74 -0.37 -4.04
N SER A 48 0.84 -1.35 -4.03
CA SER A 48 -0.11 -1.53 -2.92
C SER A 48 -0.20 -2.99 -2.50
N ILE A 49 -0.51 -3.21 -1.22
CA ILE A 49 -1.02 -4.48 -0.71
C ILE A 49 -2.39 -4.25 -0.06
N TYR A 50 -3.36 -5.03 -0.51
CA TYR A 50 -4.70 -5.13 0.07
C TYR A 50 -4.73 -6.32 1.01
N SER A 51 -5.16 -6.11 2.25
CA SER A 51 -5.43 -7.17 3.22
C SER A 51 -6.91 -7.17 3.55
N CYS A 52 -7.64 -8.19 3.09
CA CYS A 52 -9.10 -8.29 3.21
C CYS A 52 -9.53 -9.37 4.20
N ASP A 53 -10.84 -9.46 4.45
CA ASP A 53 -11.45 -10.41 5.39
C ASP A 53 -10.82 -10.31 6.80
N LEU A 54 -10.47 -9.08 7.21
CA LEU A 54 -9.86 -8.82 8.51
C LEU A 54 -10.93 -8.94 9.61
N ILE A 55 -10.65 -9.79 10.59
CA ILE A 55 -11.53 -10.01 11.74
C ILE A 55 -11.41 -8.85 12.74
N ASP A 56 -10.19 -8.40 12.99
CA ASP A 56 -9.87 -7.30 13.91
C ASP A 56 -9.21 -6.16 13.13
N MET A 57 -10.04 -5.24 12.64
CA MET A 57 -9.61 -4.12 11.82
C MET A 57 -8.67 -3.16 12.57
N GLU A 58 -8.89 -2.95 13.87
CA GLU A 58 -8.13 -1.97 14.65
C GLU A 58 -6.71 -2.47 14.93
N ASN A 59 -6.58 -3.70 15.42
CA ASN A 59 -5.28 -4.32 15.63
C ASN A 59 -4.51 -4.47 14.31
N SER A 60 -5.21 -4.89 13.25
CA SER A 60 -4.63 -4.97 11.91
C SER A 60 -4.10 -3.64 11.39
N TYR A 61 -4.84 -2.55 11.62
CA TYR A 61 -4.41 -1.19 11.30
C TYR A 61 -3.14 -0.82 12.07
N ASN A 62 -3.15 -1.01 13.39
CA ASN A 62 -2.02 -0.67 14.25
C ASN A 62 -0.75 -1.45 13.87
N ARG A 63 -0.87 -2.73 13.50
CA ARG A 63 0.28 -3.53 13.01
C ARG A 63 0.90 -2.94 11.74
N ILE A 64 0.09 -2.42 10.82
CA ILE A 64 0.61 -1.74 9.62
C ILE A 64 1.24 -0.41 10.01
N VAL A 65 0.62 0.36 10.92
CA VAL A 65 1.21 1.61 11.42
C VAL A 65 2.57 1.39 12.06
N ASP A 66 2.73 0.34 12.87
CA ASP A 66 4.00 0.00 13.50
C ASP A 66 5.07 -0.38 12.47
N TYR A 67 4.68 -1.13 11.43
CA TYR A 67 5.54 -1.39 10.28
C TYR A 67 5.98 -0.08 9.60
N ILE A 68 5.06 0.81 9.24
CA ILE A 68 5.39 2.09 8.60
C ILE A 68 6.37 2.89 9.46
N LYS A 69 6.09 3.02 10.77
CA LYS A 69 6.98 3.72 11.71
C LYS A 69 8.36 3.08 11.80
N SER A 70 8.46 1.75 11.76
CA SER A 70 9.75 1.03 11.78
C SER A 70 10.63 1.35 10.57
N THR A 71 10.03 1.77 9.44
CA THR A 71 10.75 2.22 8.24
C THR A 71 11.18 3.70 8.28
N GLY A 72 10.87 4.40 9.39
CA GLY A 72 11.21 5.80 9.62
C GLY A 72 10.20 6.82 9.08
N TYR A 73 9.06 6.36 8.55
CA TYR A 73 7.98 7.24 8.08
C TYR A 73 7.04 7.57 9.24
N ILE A 74 6.72 8.85 9.38
CA ILE A 74 5.84 9.37 10.42
C ILE A 74 4.57 9.93 9.81
N VAL A 75 3.49 9.88 10.57
CA VAL A 75 2.17 10.33 10.12
C VAL A 75 2.15 11.85 9.94
N ASN A 76 1.61 12.31 8.82
CA ASN A 76 1.29 13.72 8.57
C ASN A 76 -0.07 14.06 9.24
N ASN A 77 -0.38 15.35 9.39
CA ASN A 77 -1.58 15.90 10.05
C ASN A 77 -2.91 15.25 9.61
N ASP A 78 -3.00 14.70 8.39
CA ASP A 78 -4.20 14.08 7.84
C ASP A 78 -4.39 12.59 8.19
N ALA A 79 -3.54 12.01 9.05
CA ALA A 79 -3.62 10.65 9.61
C ALA A 79 -3.57 9.46 8.61
N ILE A 80 -3.51 9.72 7.30
CA ILE A 80 -3.53 8.71 6.22
C ILE A 80 -2.17 8.62 5.52
N TRP A 81 -1.47 9.75 5.40
CA TRP A 81 -0.17 9.87 4.75
C TRP A 81 0.97 9.77 5.77
N TYR A 82 2.01 9.03 5.42
CA TYR A 82 3.21 8.86 6.22
C TYR A 82 4.44 9.20 5.38
N MET A 83 5.28 10.10 5.89
CA MET A 83 6.41 10.74 5.19
C MET A 83 7.66 10.74 6.06
N LYS A 84 8.85 10.97 5.49
CA LYS A 84 10.06 11.19 6.31
C LYS A 84 10.34 12.68 6.51
N GLY A 85 10.43 13.09 7.78
CA GLY A 85 10.90 14.43 8.12
C GLY A 85 10.05 15.55 7.53
N SER A 86 10.64 16.37 6.67
CA SER A 86 10.02 17.53 6.01
C SER A 86 9.55 17.23 4.58
N GLU A 87 9.46 15.96 4.19
CA GLU A 87 8.94 15.52 2.88
C GLU A 87 7.46 15.92 2.68
N THR A 88 7.06 16.02 1.42
CA THR A 88 5.69 16.38 1.01
C THR A 88 4.97 15.16 0.41
N ILE A 89 3.67 15.31 0.06
CA ILE A 89 2.90 14.26 -0.64
C ILE A 89 3.47 13.92 -2.02
N TYR A 90 4.35 14.77 -2.54
CA TYR A 90 5.02 14.55 -3.81
C TYR A 90 6.30 13.73 -3.64
N ASP A 91 6.78 13.51 -2.41
CA ASP A 91 7.91 12.63 -2.14
C ASP A 91 7.45 11.20 -1.82
N ASP A 92 8.41 10.31 -1.61
CA ASP A 92 8.14 8.95 -1.20
C ASP A 92 7.25 8.92 0.05
N SER A 93 6.17 8.16 0.01
CA SER A 93 5.24 8.13 1.14
C SER A 93 4.48 6.81 1.23
N PHE A 94 4.10 6.45 2.46
CA PHE A 94 3.08 5.43 2.67
C PHE A 94 1.71 6.06 2.83
N ILE A 95 0.70 5.37 2.33
CA ILE A 95 -0.71 5.70 2.47
C ILE A 95 -1.37 4.48 3.08
N LEU A 96 -2.05 4.65 4.22
CA LEU A 96 -2.81 3.58 4.85
C LEU A 96 -4.28 3.96 4.91
N SER A 97 -5.13 3.18 4.26
CA SER A 97 -6.56 3.47 4.21
C SER A 97 -7.41 2.22 4.37
N LYS A 98 -8.68 2.44 4.76
CA LYS A 98 -9.71 1.39 4.67
C LYS A 98 -10.22 1.37 3.24
N SER A 99 -10.21 0.20 2.62
CA SER A 99 -10.72 0.03 1.26
C SER A 99 -11.97 -0.83 1.25
N SER A 100 -12.97 -0.40 0.49
CA SER A 100 -14.19 -1.17 0.20
C SER A 100 -14.19 -1.74 -1.22
N ILE A 101 -13.14 -1.46 -2.00
CA ILE A 101 -13.02 -1.82 -3.41
C ILE A 101 -11.57 -2.22 -3.72
N VAL A 102 -11.38 -3.43 -4.26
CA VAL A 102 -10.08 -3.91 -4.74
C VAL A 102 -10.17 -4.14 -6.24
N GLY A 103 -9.48 -3.31 -7.03
CA GLY A 103 -9.70 -3.23 -8.47
C GLY A 103 -11.14 -2.83 -8.77
N ASP A 104 -11.90 -3.69 -9.45
CA ASP A 104 -13.33 -3.44 -9.76
C ASP A 104 -14.30 -4.20 -8.83
N LYS A 105 -13.79 -4.85 -7.79
CA LYS A 105 -14.59 -5.73 -6.92
C LYS A 105 -14.83 -5.10 -5.56
N LYS A 106 -16.10 -5.08 -5.13
CA LYS A 106 -16.45 -4.76 -3.74
C LYS A 106 -15.90 -5.82 -2.80
N LYS A 107 -15.30 -5.37 -1.71
CA LYS A 107 -14.73 -6.20 -0.66
C LYS A 107 -14.94 -5.52 0.68
N ASP A 108 -15.37 -6.29 1.68
CA ASP A 108 -15.59 -5.77 3.03
C ASP A 108 -14.36 -6.02 3.92
N HIS A 109 -14.16 -5.14 4.90
CA HIS A 109 -13.09 -5.25 5.90
C HIS A 109 -11.69 -5.41 5.28
N CYS A 110 -11.34 -4.50 4.36
CA CYS A 110 -9.99 -4.43 3.81
C CYS A 110 -9.22 -3.20 4.29
N LEU A 111 -7.92 -3.41 4.49
CA LEU A 111 -6.93 -2.34 4.59
C LEU A 111 -6.08 -2.34 3.33
N GLU A 112 -5.78 -1.15 2.83
CA GLU A 112 -4.86 -0.91 1.75
C GLU A 112 -3.65 -0.15 2.28
N LEU A 113 -2.48 -0.76 2.17
CA LEU A 113 -1.21 -0.08 2.33
C LEU A 113 -0.63 0.18 0.95
N THR A 114 -0.42 1.44 0.62
CA THR A 114 0.17 1.88 -0.63
C THR A 114 1.49 2.58 -0.35
N PHE A 115 2.49 2.31 -1.17
CA PHE A 115 3.73 3.06 -1.23
C PHE A 115 3.74 3.85 -2.54
N ALA A 116 3.80 5.16 -2.41
CA ALA A 116 3.99 6.11 -3.49
C ALA A 116 5.49 6.33 -3.66
N GLU A 117 6.05 5.90 -4.77
CA GLU A 117 7.45 6.09 -5.12
C GLU A 117 7.56 7.25 -6.13
N ASN A 118 8.30 8.29 -5.76
CA ASN A 118 8.52 9.41 -6.69
C ASN A 118 9.60 9.01 -7.72
N VAL A 119 9.29 9.20 -8.99
CA VAL A 119 10.23 9.02 -10.10
C VAL A 119 10.84 10.39 -10.39
N LYS A 120 12.03 10.66 -9.83
CA LYS A 120 12.83 11.86 -10.14
C LYS A 120 13.59 11.71 -11.45
#